data_AF-A0A1J4LW19-F1
#
_entry.id   AF-A0A1J4LW19-F1
#
_cell.length_a   1.000
_cell.length_b   1.000
_cell.length_c   1.000
_cell.angle_alpha   90.00
_cell.angle_beta   90.00
_cell.angle_gamma   90.00
#
_symmetry.space_group_name_H-M   'P 1'
#
loop_
_entity.id
_entity.type
_entity.pdbx_description
1 polymer ?
#
loop_
_entity_poly.entity_id
_entity_poly.type
_entity_poly.pdbx_seq_one_letter_code
_entity_poly.pdbx_strand_id
1 'polypeptide(L)'
;MRTDTGVETESEATSVTKSKTETSAESEPQTVDFLVIGSGSGLDVASVAANQGQSVAVVEKGPLGGTCLNRGCIPSKKLLYHAEVLTTIERADEFGIHADVTDIEFAEIVRDVTDDVSGSADSIEQGLRSSRQHTLLEGEGRFVDDRTVELVSGPDSGVRVRGETVLIAAGTRPAIPAIEGIDDVEYLTSTEALQLETPPDDLVIIGGGYIAVELAHFFGTFGSNVSIIGRRPRLLPQADEEVGDAVTEQYADRFDVYTGYEAVGASQAGEGQTGEGITVDARPYPPAWDDPDGRDALTVSGETLLVAAGRRPNTDTLNLDATGVETDEQGFVATDEYLRTTAEGIWALGDIVGEYLLKHNANHEAQAVARNLFGDELEPVDYTAMPFAVFGSPEVAGVGMREQELREAERPYATATYQYGDTARGQAMHAEGFVKVLIEPRGEILGCHIVGPDAPTLIEEVVVAMKAGTGTVWDIRESVHVHPALSEVVDRAFSGPFTRHGPDGAGHQHGDGHGHDDEHGHDHGHDHNHDHQQDQQTHQHQHDHGHEHDHKHGHGHDHQHDDHHQHEGERNHDDEHSHEHNRDRNPDET
;
A
#
# COMPACT_ATOMS: atom_id res chain seq x y z
N MET A 1 -28.76 32.07 -58.88
CA MET A 1 -28.51 33.21 -57.98
C MET A 1 -29.82 33.49 -57.26
N ARG A 2 -30.06 32.84 -56.10
CA ARG A 2 -29.83 33.34 -54.72
C ARG A 2 -30.77 34.52 -54.40
N THR A 3 -31.94 34.25 -53.80
CA THR A 3 -32.28 34.12 -52.34
C THR A 3 -32.63 35.50 -51.75
N ASP A 4 -33.65 35.69 -50.90
CA ASP A 4 -33.85 34.98 -49.64
C ASP A 4 -35.21 35.28 -48.93
N THR A 5 -35.56 34.40 -47.97
CA THR A 5 -36.42 34.56 -46.77
C THR A 5 -37.92 34.91 -46.93
N GLY A 6 -38.88 34.41 -46.16
CA GLY A 6 -38.89 33.60 -44.93
C GLY A 6 -40.26 33.82 -44.27
N VAL A 7 -40.94 32.74 -43.85
CA VAL A 7 -42.35 32.73 -43.40
C VAL A 7 -42.42 32.53 -41.89
N GLU A 8 -43.17 33.40 -41.20
CA GLU A 8 -43.73 33.17 -39.87
C GLU A 8 -45.21 32.81 -40.00
N THR A 9 -45.74 31.94 -39.13
CA THR A 9 -47.04 32.15 -38.48
C THR A 9 -47.25 31.17 -37.32
N GLU A 10 -47.79 31.74 -36.24
CA GLU A 10 -48.20 31.14 -34.97
C GLU A 10 -49.41 30.18 -35.11
N SER A 11 -49.58 29.29 -34.13
CA SER A 11 -50.88 28.63 -33.87
C SER A 11 -50.98 28.13 -32.42
N GLU A 12 -51.80 28.87 -31.68
CA GLU A 12 -52.74 28.56 -30.60
C GLU A 12 -52.59 27.35 -29.65
N ALA A 13 -52.75 27.71 -28.37
CA ALA A 13 -52.89 26.87 -27.21
C ALA A 13 -54.22 26.10 -27.14
N THR A 14 -54.19 24.92 -26.51
CA THR A 14 -55.36 24.33 -25.86
C THR A 14 -54.92 23.69 -24.53
N SER A 15 -55.45 24.21 -23.43
CA SER A 15 -55.16 23.72 -22.08
C SER A 15 -55.92 22.43 -21.78
N VAL A 16 -55.22 21.42 -21.23
CA VAL A 16 -55.83 20.37 -20.43
C VAL A 16 -55.08 20.28 -19.12
N THR A 17 -55.72 20.77 -18.07
CA THR A 17 -55.28 20.68 -16.68
C THR A 17 -55.30 19.21 -16.24
N LYS A 18 -54.13 18.57 -16.11
CA LYS A 18 -54.03 17.29 -15.42
C LYS A 18 -53.82 17.50 -13.93
N SER A 19 -54.78 16.97 -13.19
CA SER A 19 -54.84 16.82 -11.74
C SER A 19 -53.55 16.25 -11.16
N LYS A 20 -52.90 17.03 -10.28
CA LYS A 20 -52.01 16.54 -9.22
C LYS A 20 -52.85 15.68 -8.27
N THR A 21 -52.75 14.36 -8.33
CA THR A 21 -52.81 13.41 -7.20
C THR A 21 -52.50 12.03 -7.79
N GLU A 22 -51.22 11.73 -8.02
CA GLU A 22 -50.76 10.35 -8.06
C GLU A 22 -50.03 10.12 -6.74
N THR A 23 -50.71 9.39 -5.86
CA THR A 23 -50.10 8.69 -4.75
C THR A 23 -48.95 7.86 -5.32
N SER A 24 -47.73 8.12 -4.87
CA SER A 24 -46.56 7.28 -5.18
C SER A 24 -46.88 5.87 -4.69
N ALA A 25 -47.29 5.00 -5.61
CA ALA A 25 -47.21 3.57 -5.38
C ALA A 25 -45.71 3.29 -5.26
N GLU A 26 -45.24 2.98 -4.05
CA GLU A 26 -43.90 2.43 -3.87
C GLU A 26 -43.80 1.22 -4.80
N SER A 27 -42.96 1.33 -5.83
CA SER A 27 -42.68 0.20 -6.72
C SER A 27 -42.06 -0.91 -5.88
N GLU A 28 -42.58 -2.13 -5.99
CA GLU A 28 -41.98 -3.29 -5.33
C GLU A 28 -40.48 -3.39 -5.70
N PRO A 29 -39.60 -3.67 -4.73
CA PRO A 29 -38.16 -3.72 -4.97
C PRO A 29 -37.82 -4.84 -5.97
N GLN A 30 -36.90 -4.56 -6.89
CA GLN A 30 -36.33 -5.60 -7.75
C GLN A 30 -35.63 -6.64 -6.87
N THR A 31 -35.96 -7.91 -7.01
CA THR A 31 -35.31 -8.99 -6.24
C THR A 31 -34.21 -9.66 -7.06
N VAL A 32 -33.07 -9.90 -6.44
CA VAL A 32 -31.92 -10.63 -6.98
C VAL A 32 -31.44 -11.69 -5.99
N ASP A 33 -30.75 -12.71 -6.47
CA ASP A 33 -30.21 -13.77 -5.62
C ASP A 33 -29.03 -13.25 -4.77
N PHE A 34 -28.21 -12.36 -5.34
CA PHE A 34 -27.04 -11.81 -4.66
C PHE A 34 -26.94 -10.28 -4.85
N LEU A 35 -26.87 -9.54 -3.75
CA LEU A 35 -26.67 -8.10 -3.75
C LEU A 35 -25.30 -7.79 -3.14
N VAL A 36 -24.44 -7.07 -3.86
CA VAL A 36 -23.18 -6.56 -3.33
C VAL A 36 -23.20 -5.03 -3.27
N ILE A 37 -22.77 -4.49 -2.13
CA ILE A 37 -22.64 -3.05 -1.90
C ILE A 37 -21.15 -2.71 -1.90
N GLY A 38 -20.68 -2.01 -2.94
CA GLY A 38 -19.29 -1.67 -3.17
C GLY A 38 -18.60 -2.55 -4.20
N SER A 39 -17.87 -1.91 -5.12
CA SER A 39 -17.23 -2.52 -6.29
C SER A 39 -15.73 -2.83 -6.10
N GLY A 40 -15.26 -2.87 -4.85
CA GLY A 40 -13.90 -3.31 -4.52
C GLY A 40 -13.75 -4.84 -4.64
N SER A 41 -13.14 -5.48 -3.63
CA SER A 41 -13.03 -6.95 -3.60
C SER A 41 -14.38 -7.68 -3.56
N GLY A 42 -15.49 -6.99 -3.27
CA GLY A 42 -16.83 -7.56 -3.38
C GLY A 42 -17.18 -8.08 -4.79
N LEU A 43 -16.56 -7.53 -5.84
CA LEU A 43 -16.75 -8.00 -7.21
C LEU A 43 -16.23 -9.43 -7.43
N ASP A 44 -15.25 -9.88 -6.65
CA ASP A 44 -14.71 -11.24 -6.76
C ASP A 44 -15.78 -12.26 -6.34
N VAL A 45 -16.49 -12.00 -5.23
CA VAL A 45 -17.60 -12.83 -4.77
C VAL A 45 -18.80 -12.74 -5.72
N ALA A 46 -19.13 -11.53 -6.17
CA ALA A 46 -20.20 -11.29 -7.14
C ALA A 46 -19.98 -12.07 -8.45
N SER A 47 -18.74 -12.14 -8.91
CA SER A 47 -18.36 -12.90 -10.10
C SER A 47 -18.57 -14.41 -9.90
N VAL A 48 -18.24 -14.94 -8.72
CA VAL A 48 -18.51 -16.35 -8.38
C VAL A 48 -20.02 -16.62 -8.38
N ALA A 49 -20.82 -15.75 -7.74
CA ALA A 49 -22.28 -15.84 -7.73
C ALA A 49 -22.86 -15.90 -9.16
N ALA A 50 -22.47 -14.94 -10.01
CA ALA A 50 -22.92 -14.87 -11.40
C ALA A 50 -22.50 -16.11 -12.22
N ASN A 51 -21.29 -16.64 -12.00
CA ASN A 51 -20.81 -17.85 -12.66
C ASN A 51 -21.60 -19.12 -12.26
N GLN A 52 -22.27 -19.10 -11.11
CA GLN A 52 -23.22 -20.13 -10.69
C GLN A 52 -24.63 -19.91 -11.24
N GLY A 53 -24.83 -18.87 -12.06
CA GLY A 53 -26.12 -18.54 -12.68
C GLY A 53 -27.04 -17.72 -11.80
N GLN A 54 -26.56 -17.19 -10.68
CA GLN A 54 -27.33 -16.28 -9.83
C GLN A 54 -27.52 -14.92 -10.51
N SER A 55 -28.66 -14.29 -10.26
CA SER A 55 -28.88 -12.88 -10.55
C SER A 55 -28.17 -12.01 -9.53
N VAL A 56 -27.36 -11.07 -10.00
CA VAL A 56 -26.48 -10.25 -9.16
C VAL A 56 -26.79 -8.77 -9.35
N ALA A 57 -26.98 -8.02 -8.27
CA ALA A 57 -26.98 -6.57 -8.28
C ALA A 57 -25.70 -6.03 -7.63
N VAL A 58 -25.06 -5.06 -8.27
CA VAL A 58 -23.90 -4.32 -7.76
C VAL A 58 -24.33 -2.89 -7.50
N VAL A 59 -24.27 -2.44 -6.25
CA VAL A 59 -24.53 -1.05 -5.86
C VAL A 59 -23.21 -0.33 -5.66
N GLU A 60 -22.94 0.71 -6.44
CA GLU A 60 -21.71 1.49 -6.35
C GLU A 60 -21.96 2.96 -6.73
N LYS A 61 -21.38 3.89 -5.97
CA LYS A 61 -21.47 5.34 -6.25
C LYS A 61 -20.40 5.84 -7.20
N GLY A 62 -19.34 5.06 -7.39
CA GLY A 62 -18.34 5.25 -8.42
C GLY A 62 -17.12 6.06 -7.99
N PRO A 63 -16.04 6.02 -8.81
CA PRO A 63 -15.86 5.11 -9.95
C PRO A 63 -15.71 3.64 -9.52
N LEU A 64 -15.86 2.69 -10.46
CA LEU A 64 -15.80 1.26 -10.15
C LEU A 64 -14.38 0.77 -9.79
N GLY A 65 -14.28 -0.31 -9.04
CA GLY A 65 -13.01 -0.89 -8.56
C GLY A 65 -12.62 -0.44 -7.13
N GLY A 66 -13.48 0.37 -6.50
CA GLY A 66 -13.33 0.81 -5.11
C GLY A 66 -12.13 1.74 -4.87
N THR A 67 -11.72 1.86 -3.61
CA THR A 67 -10.62 2.77 -3.21
C THR A 67 -9.27 2.37 -3.81
N CYS A 68 -8.94 1.07 -3.81
CA CYS A 68 -7.63 0.59 -4.22
C CYS A 68 -7.27 1.00 -5.65
N LEU A 69 -8.22 0.83 -6.59
CA LEU A 69 -8.02 1.20 -7.98
C LEU A 69 -8.00 2.71 -8.17
N ASN A 70 -8.98 3.43 -7.60
CA ASN A 70 -9.23 4.82 -7.99
C ASN A 70 -8.49 5.88 -7.16
N ARG A 71 -8.17 5.59 -5.90
CA ARG A 71 -7.79 6.60 -4.89
C ARG A 71 -6.78 6.08 -3.86
N GLY A 72 -6.08 5.01 -4.20
CA GLY A 72 -5.32 4.21 -3.25
C GLY A 72 -4.13 3.53 -3.90
N CYS A 73 -4.00 2.22 -3.70
CA CYS A 73 -2.79 1.47 -4.03
C CYS A 73 -2.35 1.61 -5.49
N ILE A 74 -3.25 1.50 -6.47
CA ILE A 74 -2.84 1.51 -7.89
C ILE A 74 -2.22 2.86 -8.31
N PRO A 75 -2.91 4.01 -8.15
CA PRO A 75 -2.33 5.30 -8.51
C PRO A 75 -1.11 5.63 -7.65
N SER A 76 -1.15 5.41 -6.33
CA SER A 76 0.00 5.69 -5.47
C SER A 76 1.23 4.89 -5.87
N LYS A 77 1.12 3.58 -6.14
CA LYS A 77 2.28 2.74 -6.48
C LYS A 77 2.84 3.08 -7.86
N LYS A 78 1.98 3.46 -8.80
CA LYS A 78 2.44 3.99 -10.10
C LYS A 78 3.23 5.28 -9.92
N LEU A 79 2.72 6.23 -9.15
CA LEU A 79 3.38 7.51 -8.89
C LEU A 79 4.70 7.35 -8.10
N LEU A 80 4.70 6.51 -7.06
CA LEU A 80 5.89 6.23 -6.25
C LEU A 80 7.01 5.60 -7.07
N TYR A 81 6.70 4.78 -8.07
CA TYR A 81 7.72 4.23 -8.95
C TYR A 81 8.44 5.31 -9.78
N HIS A 82 7.76 6.40 -10.15
CA HIS A 82 8.44 7.56 -10.76
C HIS A 82 9.38 8.26 -9.77
N ALA A 83 8.99 8.37 -8.50
CA ALA A 83 9.86 8.88 -7.44
C ALA A 83 11.08 7.97 -7.21
N GLU A 84 10.91 6.65 -7.29
CA GLU A 84 12.00 5.67 -7.21
C GLU A 84 13.01 5.83 -8.36
N VAL A 85 12.52 6.05 -9.59
CA VAL A 85 13.37 6.33 -10.75
C VAL A 85 14.18 7.62 -10.52
N LEU A 86 13.55 8.69 -10.04
CA LEU A 86 14.27 9.94 -9.75
C LEU A 86 15.29 9.76 -8.63
N THR A 87 14.90 9.12 -7.53
CA THR A 87 15.82 8.79 -6.41
C THR A 87 17.01 7.98 -6.91
N THR A 88 16.81 7.04 -7.83
CA THR A 88 17.90 6.25 -8.44
C THR A 88 18.88 7.13 -9.22
N ILE A 89 18.38 8.13 -9.95
CA ILE A 89 19.22 9.07 -10.69
C ILE A 89 19.98 9.98 -9.72
N GLU A 90 19.31 10.50 -8.68
CA GLU A 90 19.93 11.35 -7.66
C GLU A 90 21.06 10.64 -6.89
N ARG A 91 20.90 9.33 -6.67
CA ARG A 91 21.92 8.49 -6.02
C ARG A 91 23.05 8.03 -6.94
N ALA A 92 22.99 8.32 -8.25
CA ALA A 92 23.99 7.84 -9.21
C ALA A 92 25.42 8.32 -8.88
N ASP A 93 25.56 9.50 -8.26
CA ASP A 93 26.83 10.07 -7.83
C ASP A 93 27.54 9.21 -6.77
N GLU A 94 26.80 8.47 -5.94
CA GLU A 94 27.37 7.52 -4.97
C GLU A 94 28.21 6.43 -5.67
N PHE A 95 27.90 6.16 -6.94
CA PHE A 95 28.57 5.17 -7.77
C PHE A 95 29.54 5.79 -8.78
N GLY A 96 29.83 7.09 -8.65
CA GLY A 96 30.70 7.82 -9.57
C GLY A 96 30.10 8.06 -10.95
N ILE A 97 28.77 8.04 -11.06
CA ILE A 97 28.02 8.35 -12.28
C ILE A 97 27.34 9.71 -12.09
N HIS A 98 27.82 10.72 -12.80
CA HIS A 98 27.19 12.04 -12.81
C HIS A 98 26.01 12.05 -13.78
N ALA A 99 24.82 12.36 -13.27
CA ALA A 99 23.60 12.47 -14.05
C ALA A 99 22.81 13.72 -13.62
N ASP A 100 22.37 14.52 -14.59
CA ASP A 100 21.58 15.72 -14.36
C ASP A 100 20.16 15.51 -14.88
N VAL A 101 19.15 15.80 -14.06
CA VAL A 101 17.75 15.87 -14.49
C VAL A 101 17.41 17.32 -14.83
N THR A 102 17.20 17.60 -16.11
CA THR A 102 16.99 18.98 -16.58
C THR A 102 15.53 19.42 -16.58
N ASP A 103 14.60 18.48 -16.64
CA ASP A 103 13.17 18.74 -16.71
C ASP A 103 12.39 17.50 -16.22
N ILE A 104 11.23 17.73 -15.60
CA ILE A 104 10.32 16.69 -15.15
C ILE A 104 8.90 17.10 -15.55
N GLU A 105 8.28 16.32 -16.42
CA GLU A 105 6.90 16.53 -16.86
C GLU A 105 5.90 16.01 -15.80
N PHE A 106 5.94 16.56 -14.58
CA PHE A 106 5.17 16.06 -13.43
C PHE A 106 3.66 15.99 -13.69
N ALA A 107 3.11 17.02 -14.34
CA ALA A 107 1.70 17.04 -14.72
C ALA A 107 1.34 15.87 -15.67
N GLU A 108 2.20 15.55 -16.62
CA GLU A 108 1.97 14.44 -17.57
C GLU A 108 2.07 13.08 -16.85
N ILE A 109 3.02 12.90 -15.92
CA ILE A 109 3.10 11.70 -15.07
C ILE A 109 1.77 11.45 -14.36
N VAL A 110 1.20 12.49 -13.74
CA VAL A 110 -0.05 12.38 -12.97
C VAL A 110 -1.25 12.14 -13.89
N ARG A 111 -1.31 12.80 -15.05
CA ARG A 111 -2.35 12.58 -16.06
C ARG A 111 -2.32 11.17 -16.61
N ASP A 112 -1.15 10.66 -16.99
CA ASP A 112 -0.97 9.30 -17.52
C ASP A 112 -1.45 8.23 -16.52
N VAL A 113 -1.11 8.40 -15.23
CA VAL A 113 -1.56 7.50 -14.17
C VAL A 113 -3.09 7.58 -13.98
N THR A 114 -3.63 8.80 -13.99
CA THR A 114 -5.07 9.05 -13.82
C THR A 114 -5.87 8.45 -14.98
N ASP A 115 -5.39 8.59 -16.21
CA ASP A 115 -6.03 8.07 -17.42
C ASP A 115 -6.03 6.53 -17.43
N ASP A 116 -4.92 5.88 -17.06
CA ASP A 116 -4.84 4.41 -16.97
C ASP A 116 -5.78 3.83 -15.90
N VAL A 117 -5.86 4.50 -14.73
CA VAL A 117 -6.79 4.14 -13.66
C VAL A 117 -8.25 4.30 -14.12
N SER A 118 -8.56 5.40 -14.79
CA SER A 118 -9.90 5.66 -15.32
C SER A 118 -10.30 4.63 -16.37
N GLY A 119 -9.40 4.31 -17.31
CA GLY A 119 -9.63 3.27 -18.31
C GLY A 119 -9.85 1.87 -17.70
N SER A 120 -9.19 1.58 -16.57
CA SER A 120 -9.43 0.34 -15.81
C SER A 120 -10.81 0.31 -15.16
N ALA A 121 -11.26 1.43 -14.57
CA ALA A 121 -12.60 1.54 -14.00
C ALA A 121 -13.70 1.40 -15.08
N ASP A 122 -13.52 2.06 -16.23
CA ASP A 122 -14.41 1.96 -17.39
C ASP A 122 -14.49 0.52 -17.92
N SER A 123 -13.36 -0.20 -17.91
CA SER A 123 -13.30 -1.60 -18.32
C SER A 123 -14.10 -2.51 -17.39
N ILE A 124 -14.05 -2.27 -16.06
CA ILE A 124 -14.89 -2.98 -15.09
C ILE A 124 -16.37 -2.68 -15.36
N GLU A 125 -16.71 -1.42 -15.61
CA GLU A 125 -18.09 -0.99 -15.87
C GLU A 125 -18.65 -1.65 -17.13
N GLN A 126 -17.88 -1.66 -18.22
CA GLN A 126 -18.25 -2.35 -19.45
C GLN A 126 -18.40 -3.87 -19.23
N GLY A 127 -17.53 -4.47 -18.42
CA GLY A 127 -17.63 -5.87 -18.01
C GLY A 127 -18.95 -6.19 -17.31
N LEU A 128 -19.33 -5.39 -16.30
CA LEU A 128 -20.59 -5.55 -15.57
C LEU A 128 -21.81 -5.33 -16.48
N ARG A 129 -21.82 -4.25 -17.27
CA ARG A 129 -22.95 -3.91 -18.16
C ARG A 129 -23.14 -4.90 -19.31
N SER A 130 -22.08 -5.58 -19.76
CA SER A 130 -22.17 -6.59 -20.82
C SER A 130 -22.61 -7.98 -20.32
N SER A 131 -22.58 -8.20 -19.00
CA SER A 131 -23.05 -9.44 -18.39
C SER A 131 -24.57 -9.50 -18.34
N ARG A 132 -25.15 -10.68 -18.58
CA ARG A 132 -26.61 -10.89 -18.45
C ARG A 132 -27.04 -11.19 -17.02
N GLN A 133 -26.08 -11.51 -16.16
CA GLN A 133 -26.30 -11.90 -14.77
C GLN A 133 -26.16 -10.70 -13.82
N HIS A 134 -25.43 -9.65 -14.22
CA HIS A 134 -25.21 -8.48 -13.40
C HIS A 134 -26.18 -7.35 -13.75
N THR A 135 -26.66 -6.67 -12.72
CA THR A 135 -27.30 -5.36 -12.80
C THR A 135 -26.42 -4.38 -12.03
N LEU A 136 -25.82 -3.42 -12.73
CA LEU A 136 -25.11 -2.32 -12.08
C LEU A 136 -26.13 -1.23 -11.71
N LEU A 137 -26.10 -0.80 -10.45
CA LEU A 137 -26.93 0.26 -9.91
C LEU A 137 -26.01 1.37 -9.39
N GLU A 138 -26.08 2.53 -10.04
CA GLU A 138 -25.16 3.64 -9.82
C GLU A 138 -25.73 4.65 -8.82
N GLY A 139 -25.14 4.70 -7.63
CA GLY A 139 -25.59 5.57 -6.57
C GLY A 139 -25.11 5.20 -5.17
N GLU A 140 -25.37 6.08 -4.21
CA GLU A 140 -25.21 5.76 -2.80
C GLU A 140 -26.41 4.92 -2.33
N GLY A 141 -26.15 3.68 -1.91
CA GLY A 141 -27.16 2.78 -1.37
C GLY A 141 -27.31 2.89 0.15
N ARG A 142 -28.56 2.89 0.62
CA ARG A 142 -28.91 2.78 2.05
C ARG A 142 -29.88 1.64 2.29
N PHE A 143 -29.66 0.88 3.35
CA PHE A 143 -30.61 -0.13 3.78
C PHE A 143 -31.94 0.54 4.18
N VAL A 144 -33.05 -0.06 3.76
CA VAL A 144 -34.42 0.30 4.17
C VAL A 144 -35.10 -0.81 4.98
N ASP A 145 -34.54 -2.03 4.89
CA ASP A 145 -34.77 -3.18 5.76
C ASP A 145 -33.51 -4.07 5.72
N ASP A 146 -33.52 -5.21 6.43
CA ASP A 146 -32.39 -6.15 6.49
C ASP A 146 -31.73 -6.45 5.15
N ARG A 147 -32.49 -6.63 4.06
CA ARG A 147 -31.90 -7.06 2.78
C ARG A 147 -32.30 -6.22 1.57
N THR A 148 -32.90 -5.06 1.81
CA THR A 148 -33.29 -4.14 0.74
C THR A 148 -32.50 -2.84 0.84
N VAL A 149 -31.92 -2.43 -0.29
CA VAL A 149 -31.17 -1.18 -0.44
C VAL A 149 -31.92 -0.23 -1.38
N GLU A 150 -32.05 1.02 -0.97
CA GLU A 150 -32.54 2.13 -1.79
C GLU A 150 -31.37 3.03 -2.20
N LEU A 151 -31.32 3.42 -3.47
CA LEU A 151 -30.34 4.37 -3.97
C LEU A 151 -30.81 5.80 -3.67
N VAL A 152 -30.08 6.51 -2.80
CA VAL A 152 -30.47 7.85 -2.32
C VAL A 152 -29.83 8.99 -3.11
N SER A 153 -28.87 8.68 -3.97
CA SER A 153 -28.21 9.62 -4.88
C SER A 153 -27.70 8.88 -6.12
N GLY A 154 -27.18 9.63 -7.11
CA GLY A 154 -26.65 9.07 -8.34
C GLY A 154 -27.70 8.85 -9.45
N PRO A 155 -27.27 8.34 -10.62
CA PRO A 155 -28.14 8.13 -11.78
C PRO A 155 -29.38 7.28 -11.51
N ASP A 156 -29.27 6.29 -10.62
CA ASP A 156 -30.34 5.33 -10.31
C ASP A 156 -31.08 5.68 -9.00
N SER A 157 -31.07 6.95 -8.58
CA SER A 157 -31.75 7.39 -7.37
C SER A 157 -33.25 7.04 -7.36
N GLY A 158 -33.71 6.51 -6.22
CA GLY A 158 -35.07 6.03 -5.98
C GLY A 158 -35.28 4.55 -6.35
N VAL A 159 -34.32 3.90 -7.02
CA VAL A 159 -34.37 2.45 -7.26
C VAL A 159 -34.20 1.70 -5.94
N ARG A 160 -35.02 0.67 -5.74
CA ARG A 160 -34.92 -0.27 -4.61
C ARG A 160 -34.59 -1.67 -5.12
N VAL A 161 -33.61 -2.30 -4.50
CA VAL A 161 -33.18 -3.67 -4.80
C VAL A 161 -33.12 -4.50 -3.53
N ARG A 162 -33.65 -5.72 -3.58
CA ARG A 162 -33.60 -6.71 -2.51
C ARG A 162 -32.70 -7.87 -2.91
N GLY A 163 -31.76 -8.23 -2.06
CA GLY A 163 -30.94 -9.43 -2.21
C GLY A 163 -31.42 -10.58 -1.32
N GLU A 164 -31.43 -11.82 -1.82
CA GLU A 164 -31.60 -12.99 -0.95
C GLU A 164 -30.38 -13.17 -0.04
N THR A 165 -29.18 -12.98 -0.60
CA THR A 165 -27.91 -12.82 0.11
C THR A 165 -27.35 -11.42 -0.15
N VAL A 166 -26.87 -10.75 0.90
CA VAL A 166 -26.25 -9.42 0.80
C VAL A 166 -24.79 -9.50 1.24
N LEU A 167 -23.90 -8.89 0.46
CA LEU A 167 -22.49 -8.69 0.80
C LEU A 167 -22.19 -7.19 0.93
N ILE A 168 -21.80 -6.77 2.13
CA ILE A 168 -21.31 -5.42 2.41
C ILE A 168 -19.80 -5.39 2.14
N ALA A 169 -19.40 -4.70 1.08
CA ALA A 169 -18.01 -4.47 0.70
C ALA A 169 -17.73 -2.98 0.48
N ALA A 170 -18.38 -2.12 1.29
CA ALA A 170 -18.38 -0.67 1.14
C ALA A 170 -17.07 0.02 1.57
N GLY A 171 -16.14 -0.73 2.15
CA GLY A 171 -14.80 -0.26 2.53
C GLY A 171 -14.77 0.92 3.49
N THR A 172 -13.70 1.71 3.40
CA THR A 172 -13.42 2.86 4.27
C THR A 172 -13.22 4.15 3.48
N ARG A 173 -13.12 5.29 4.18
CA ARG A 173 -12.71 6.59 3.63
C ARG A 173 -11.72 7.29 4.57
N PRO A 174 -11.01 8.34 4.14
CA PRO A 174 -10.14 9.13 5.01
C PRO A 174 -10.87 9.60 6.27
N ALA A 175 -10.21 9.48 7.42
CA ALA A 175 -10.72 9.99 8.68
C ALA A 175 -10.17 11.41 8.91
N ILE A 176 -11.07 12.37 9.09
CA ILE A 176 -10.71 13.75 9.45
C ILE A 176 -10.78 13.87 10.97
N PRO A 177 -9.66 14.12 11.66
CA PRO A 177 -9.65 14.28 13.11
C PRO A 177 -10.37 15.57 13.51
N ALA A 178 -10.90 15.60 14.73
CA ALA A 178 -11.55 16.79 15.28
C ALA A 178 -10.50 17.85 15.64
N ILE A 179 -10.17 18.71 14.68
CA ILE A 179 -9.24 19.83 14.78
C ILE A 179 -10.04 21.12 14.71
N GLU A 180 -9.80 22.06 15.61
CA GLU A 180 -10.50 23.35 15.60
C GLU A 180 -10.16 24.13 14.32
N GLY A 181 -11.16 24.61 13.59
CA GLY A 181 -10.98 25.39 12.36
C GLY A 181 -10.66 24.57 11.09
N ILE A 182 -10.61 23.24 11.16
CA ILE A 182 -10.31 22.39 10.00
C ILE A 182 -11.34 22.52 8.87
N ASP A 183 -12.60 22.80 9.20
CA ASP A 183 -13.68 23.00 8.23
C ASP A 183 -13.63 24.40 7.56
N ASP A 184 -12.81 25.31 8.09
CA ASP A 184 -12.63 26.68 7.60
C ASP A 184 -11.37 26.83 6.72
N VAL A 185 -10.63 25.74 6.50
CA VAL A 185 -9.44 25.69 5.63
C VAL A 185 -9.62 24.66 4.52
N GLU A 186 -8.97 24.90 3.38
CA GLU A 186 -8.87 23.90 2.33
C GLU A 186 -7.83 22.85 2.74
N TYR A 187 -8.15 21.57 2.61
CA TYR A 187 -7.20 20.49 2.84
C TYR A 187 -7.41 19.37 1.83
N LEU A 188 -6.35 18.64 1.58
CA LEU A 188 -6.35 17.45 0.76
C LEU A 188 -6.46 16.21 1.65
N THR A 189 -7.04 15.16 1.07
CA THR A 189 -6.81 13.79 1.54
C THR A 189 -5.95 13.05 0.52
N SER A 190 -5.70 11.76 0.75
CA SER A 190 -5.06 10.92 -0.28
C SER A 190 -5.84 10.89 -1.60
N THR A 191 -7.15 11.20 -1.59
CA THR A 191 -7.96 11.20 -2.81
C THR A 191 -7.53 12.31 -3.76
N GLU A 192 -7.43 13.54 -3.26
CA GLU A 192 -7.09 14.71 -4.06
C GLU A 192 -5.59 14.79 -4.31
N ALA A 193 -4.77 14.41 -3.33
CA ALA A 193 -3.31 14.50 -3.42
C ALA A 193 -2.75 13.69 -4.61
N LEU A 194 -3.31 12.52 -4.91
CA LEU A 194 -2.86 11.67 -6.02
C LEU A 194 -3.16 12.24 -7.41
N GLN A 195 -3.89 13.36 -7.50
CA GLN A 195 -4.30 14.00 -8.75
C GLN A 195 -3.72 15.41 -8.92
N LEU A 196 -2.86 15.85 -8.00
CA LEU A 196 -2.20 17.16 -8.13
C LEU A 196 -1.27 17.15 -9.33
N GLU A 197 -1.46 18.09 -10.27
CA GLU A 197 -0.60 18.23 -11.45
C GLU A 197 0.63 19.11 -11.19
N THR A 198 0.82 19.59 -9.97
CA THR A 198 2.00 20.36 -9.53
C THR A 198 2.31 19.97 -8.09
N PRO A 199 3.57 19.67 -7.76
CA PRO A 199 3.96 19.43 -6.37
C PRO A 199 3.77 20.72 -5.57
N PRO A 200 3.17 20.67 -4.36
CA PRO A 200 3.11 21.85 -3.50
C PRO A 200 4.50 22.37 -3.16
N ASP A 201 4.71 23.68 -3.04
CA ASP A 201 6.02 24.21 -2.63
C ASP A 201 6.29 23.84 -1.15
N ASP A 202 5.29 24.05 -0.29
CA ASP A 202 5.33 23.73 1.15
C ASP A 202 4.12 22.86 1.54
N LEU A 203 4.37 21.60 1.93
CA LEU A 203 3.35 20.60 2.25
C LEU A 203 3.37 20.26 3.75
N VAL A 204 2.27 20.55 4.44
CA VAL A 204 2.04 20.13 5.84
C VAL A 204 1.19 18.86 5.84
N ILE A 205 1.66 17.80 6.49
CA ILE A 205 0.97 16.52 6.61
C ILE A 205 0.56 16.28 8.05
N ILE A 206 -0.74 16.06 8.28
CA ILE A 206 -1.26 15.60 9.58
C ILE A 206 -1.42 14.09 9.53
N GLY A 207 -0.65 13.39 10.35
CA GLY A 207 -0.62 11.93 10.42
C GLY A 207 0.79 11.38 10.22
N GLY A 208 1.06 10.21 10.81
CA GLY A 208 2.34 9.51 10.70
C GLY A 208 2.20 8.06 10.23
N GLY A 209 1.10 7.72 9.55
CA GLY A 209 0.87 6.37 9.01
C GLY A 209 1.47 6.18 7.61
N TYR A 210 1.21 5.02 7.02
CA TYR A 210 1.76 4.64 5.70
C TYR A 210 1.42 5.65 4.58
N ILE A 211 0.21 6.22 4.57
CA ILE A 211 -0.18 7.25 3.59
C ILE A 211 0.69 8.51 3.73
N ALA A 212 0.98 8.93 4.97
CA ALA A 212 1.81 10.10 5.23
C ALA A 212 3.24 9.87 4.75
N VAL A 213 3.80 8.69 5.06
CA VAL A 213 5.14 8.26 4.64
C VAL A 213 5.25 8.19 3.12
N GLU A 214 4.33 7.50 2.45
CA GLU A 214 4.31 7.36 0.98
C GLU A 214 4.18 8.73 0.29
N LEU A 215 3.23 9.58 0.70
CA LEU A 215 3.02 10.86 0.04
C LEU A 215 4.10 11.90 0.37
N ALA A 216 4.67 11.87 1.59
CA ALA A 216 5.86 12.66 1.90
C ALA A 216 7.03 12.28 1.00
N HIS A 217 7.27 10.98 0.81
CA HIS A 217 8.31 10.52 -0.11
C HIS A 217 8.04 10.99 -1.54
N PHE A 218 6.83 10.79 -2.07
CA PHE A 218 6.49 11.20 -3.43
C PHE A 218 6.70 12.71 -3.65
N PHE A 219 6.00 13.56 -2.90
CA PHE A 219 6.08 15.02 -3.08
C PHE A 219 7.46 15.58 -2.76
N GLY A 220 8.09 15.09 -1.70
CA GLY A 220 9.45 15.46 -1.35
C GLY A 220 10.50 15.05 -2.39
N THR A 221 10.21 14.06 -3.24
CA THR A 221 11.09 13.66 -4.36
C THR A 221 10.93 14.59 -5.55
N PHE A 222 9.74 15.17 -5.71
CA PHE A 222 9.45 16.16 -6.74
C PHE A 222 9.59 17.61 -6.24
N GLY A 223 10.28 17.83 -5.12
CA GLY A 223 10.76 19.15 -4.70
C GLY A 223 9.96 19.84 -3.60
N SER A 224 8.89 19.25 -3.07
CA SER A 224 8.12 19.85 -1.97
C SER A 224 8.93 19.90 -0.67
N ASN A 225 8.86 21.02 0.06
CA ASN A 225 9.29 21.08 1.45
C ASN A 225 8.20 20.43 2.33
N VAL A 226 8.50 19.31 2.97
CA VAL A 226 7.50 18.55 3.72
C VAL A 226 7.68 18.70 5.22
N SER A 227 6.59 19.02 5.91
CA SER A 227 6.46 18.94 7.37
C SER A 227 5.46 17.88 7.76
N ILE A 228 5.81 16.97 8.67
CA ILE A 228 4.95 15.86 9.12
C ILE A 228 4.64 16.02 10.60
N ILE A 229 3.36 16.10 10.96
CA ILE A 229 2.87 16.18 12.34
C ILE A 229 2.26 14.83 12.72
N GLY A 230 3.00 14.05 13.51
CA GLY A 230 2.62 12.71 13.93
C GLY A 230 2.25 12.66 15.41
N ARG A 231 1.03 12.20 15.72
CA ARG A 231 0.56 12.07 17.12
C ARG A 231 1.34 11.06 17.96
N ARG A 232 1.88 10.02 17.33
CA ARG A 232 2.61 8.94 18.02
C ARG A 232 4.10 9.26 18.08
N PRO A 233 4.89 8.61 18.96
CA PRO A 233 6.32 8.89 19.10
C PRO A 233 7.16 8.61 17.84
N ARG A 234 6.64 7.82 16.90
CA ARG A 234 7.28 7.40 15.65
C ARG A 234 6.32 7.54 14.47
N LEU A 235 6.89 7.68 13.28
CA LEU A 235 6.22 7.33 12.02
C LEU A 235 5.98 5.81 11.97
N LEU A 236 4.99 5.39 11.19
CA LEU A 236 4.51 4.01 11.10
C LEU A 236 4.26 3.38 12.48
N PRO A 237 3.40 3.97 13.33
CA PRO A 237 3.19 3.48 14.70
C PRO A 237 2.56 2.07 14.76
N GLN A 238 2.08 1.55 13.63
CA GLN A 238 1.62 0.17 13.49
C GLN A 238 2.73 -0.83 13.16
N ALA A 239 3.94 -0.40 12.79
CA ALA A 239 5.07 -1.30 12.54
C ALA A 239 5.74 -1.77 13.85
N ASP A 240 6.73 -2.66 13.73
CA ASP A 240 7.67 -2.94 14.83
C ASP A 240 8.38 -1.64 15.27
N GLU A 241 8.68 -1.51 16.56
CA GLU A 241 9.23 -0.25 17.10
C GLU A 241 10.58 0.14 16.47
N GLU A 242 11.47 -0.82 16.23
CA GLU A 242 12.77 -0.56 15.60
C GLU A 242 12.62 -0.14 14.12
N VAL A 243 11.61 -0.69 13.44
CA VAL A 243 11.25 -0.28 12.07
C VAL A 243 10.75 1.16 12.06
N GLY A 244 9.83 1.49 12.97
CA GLY A 244 9.29 2.84 13.08
C GLY A 244 10.36 3.87 13.45
N ASP A 245 11.30 3.50 14.34
CA ASP A 245 12.45 4.36 14.68
C ASP A 245 13.35 4.60 13.46
N ALA A 246 13.71 3.55 12.71
CA ALA A 246 14.56 3.66 11.52
C ALA A 246 13.93 4.54 10.42
N VAL A 247 12.62 4.37 10.16
CA VAL A 247 11.91 5.23 9.20
C VAL A 247 11.82 6.67 9.70
N THR A 248 11.58 6.88 11.00
CA THR A 248 11.50 8.23 11.57
C THR A 248 12.83 8.97 11.44
N GLU A 249 13.95 8.29 11.72
CA GLU A 249 15.31 8.85 11.58
C GLU A 249 15.60 9.23 10.11
N GLN A 250 15.37 8.32 9.16
CA GLN A 250 15.63 8.58 7.75
C GLN A 250 14.72 9.67 7.16
N TYR A 251 13.47 9.78 7.63
CA TYR A 251 12.58 10.86 7.20
C TYR A 251 12.99 12.20 7.81
N ALA A 252 13.52 12.22 9.04
CA ALA A 252 13.99 13.44 9.68
C ALA A 252 15.25 14.03 9.02
N ASP A 253 16.05 13.20 8.34
CA ASP A 253 17.18 13.67 7.52
C ASP A 253 16.74 14.40 6.24
N ARG A 254 15.48 14.21 5.83
CA ARG A 254 14.93 14.73 4.57
C ARG A 254 13.82 15.78 4.77
N PHE A 255 13.06 15.68 5.84
CA PHE A 255 11.82 16.42 6.10
C PHE A 255 11.77 16.93 7.54
N ASP A 256 10.90 17.92 7.78
CA ASP A 256 10.61 18.39 9.14
C ASP A 256 9.63 17.42 9.82
N VAL A 257 10.13 16.53 10.68
CA VAL A 257 9.33 15.50 11.34
C VAL A 257 9.04 15.85 12.80
N TYR A 258 7.76 16.07 13.11
CA TYR A 258 7.25 16.39 14.46
C TYR A 258 6.42 15.22 15.01
N THR A 259 7.07 14.18 15.52
CA THR A 259 6.40 13.07 16.22
C THR A 259 6.09 13.40 17.68
N GLY A 260 5.10 12.72 18.25
CA GLY A 260 4.59 13.03 19.59
C GLY A 260 3.78 14.33 19.67
N TYR A 261 3.21 14.80 18.56
CA TYR A 261 2.39 16.01 18.51
C TYR A 261 1.00 15.75 17.94
N GLU A 262 -0.03 16.20 18.66
CA GLU A 262 -1.41 16.23 18.19
C GLU A 262 -1.72 17.59 17.59
N ALA A 263 -2.12 17.62 16.32
CA ALA A 263 -2.72 18.81 15.71
C ALA A 263 -4.05 19.12 16.40
N VAL A 264 -4.23 20.37 16.81
CA VAL A 264 -5.38 20.84 17.60
C VAL A 264 -6.10 22.03 16.98
N GLY A 265 -5.41 22.82 16.15
CA GLY A 265 -5.99 23.94 15.42
C GLY A 265 -5.48 24.00 13.98
N ALA A 266 -6.34 24.45 13.07
CA ALA A 266 -6.00 24.78 11.70
C ALA A 266 -6.64 26.13 11.33
N SER A 267 -5.90 26.99 10.66
CA SER A 267 -6.39 28.31 10.25
C SER A 267 -5.69 28.81 8.99
N GLN A 268 -6.35 29.72 8.27
CA GLN A 268 -5.70 30.46 7.18
C GLN A 268 -4.59 31.35 7.76
N ALA A 269 -3.41 31.30 7.18
CA ALA A 269 -2.29 32.18 7.53
C ALA A 269 -2.71 33.64 7.35
N GLY A 270 -2.49 34.47 8.37
CA GLY A 270 -2.82 35.90 8.32
C GLY A 270 -1.82 36.70 7.49
N GLU A 271 -2.26 37.83 6.90
CA GLU A 271 -1.38 38.78 6.22
C GLU A 271 -0.16 39.16 7.10
N GLY A 272 1.04 38.78 6.67
CA GLY A 272 2.31 39.13 7.34
C GLY A 272 2.98 38.01 8.12
N GLN A 273 2.37 36.84 8.23
CA GLN A 273 3.12 35.57 8.34
C GLN A 273 3.56 35.21 6.91
N THR A 274 4.70 34.54 6.72
CA THR A 274 5.27 34.29 5.39
C THR A 274 4.34 33.42 4.54
N GLY A 275 3.50 34.04 3.71
CA GLY A 275 2.69 33.42 2.66
C GLY A 275 1.17 33.47 2.86
N GLU A 276 0.42 33.49 1.74
CA GLU A 276 -0.93 32.91 1.69
C GLU A 276 -0.76 31.40 1.95
N GLY A 277 -1.53 30.80 2.86
CA GLY A 277 -1.33 29.39 3.22
C GLY A 277 -2.10 28.99 4.47
N ILE A 278 -1.79 27.81 4.99
CA ILE A 278 -2.46 27.19 6.13
C ILE A 278 -1.48 27.10 7.29
N THR A 279 -1.99 27.35 8.49
CA THR A 279 -1.25 27.21 9.74
C THR A 279 -1.90 26.14 10.60
N VAL A 280 -1.10 25.19 11.09
CA VAL A 280 -1.50 24.10 11.97
C VAL A 280 -0.85 24.27 13.33
N ASP A 281 -1.67 24.44 14.35
CA ASP A 281 -1.25 24.45 15.75
C ASP A 281 -1.25 23.02 16.29
N ALA A 282 -0.15 22.61 16.91
CA ALA A 282 0.03 21.29 17.48
C ALA A 282 0.57 21.37 18.92
N ARG A 283 0.19 20.38 19.72
CA ARG A 283 0.62 20.25 21.13
C ARG A 283 1.24 18.87 21.39
N PRO A 284 2.12 18.73 22.39
CA PRO A 284 2.64 17.43 22.79
C PRO A 284 1.53 16.41 23.10
N TYR A 285 1.75 15.16 22.70
CA TYR A 285 0.84 14.03 22.87
C TYR A 285 1.57 12.78 23.45
N PRO A 286 0.97 12.07 24.43
CA PRO A 286 -0.30 12.37 25.09
C PRO A 286 -0.24 13.72 25.84
N PRO A 287 -1.38 14.38 26.12
CA PRO A 287 -1.41 15.61 26.89
C PRO A 287 -1.05 15.30 28.35
N ALA A 288 0.23 15.05 28.59
CA ALA A 288 0.76 15.01 29.92
C ALA A 288 0.77 16.46 30.39
N TRP A 289 0.04 16.74 31.45
CA TRP A 289 0.13 18.03 32.16
C TRP A 289 1.56 18.31 32.66
N ASP A 290 2.44 17.30 32.58
CA ASP A 290 3.88 17.33 32.64
C ASP A 290 4.43 16.48 31.47
N ASP A 291 4.62 17.07 30.28
CA ASP A 291 5.37 16.40 29.20
C ASP A 291 6.72 15.93 29.76
N PRO A 292 7.03 14.63 29.76
CA PRO A 292 8.31 14.13 30.30
C PRO A 292 9.52 14.77 29.61
N ASP A 293 9.34 15.24 28.37
CA ASP A 293 10.38 15.89 27.57
C ASP A 293 10.31 17.43 27.65
N GLY A 294 9.28 17.99 28.29
CA GLY A 294 9.08 19.44 28.45
C GLY A 294 8.94 20.20 27.13
N ARG A 295 8.33 19.60 26.10
CA ARG A 295 8.17 20.24 24.80
C ARG A 295 7.09 21.32 24.84
N ASP A 296 7.34 22.41 24.13
CA ASP A 296 6.38 23.48 23.93
C ASP A 296 5.39 23.14 22.82
N ALA A 297 4.23 23.80 22.83
CA ALA A 297 3.36 23.79 21.65
C ALA A 297 4.09 24.38 20.45
N LEU A 298 3.77 23.89 19.25
CA LEU A 298 4.37 24.35 18.00
C LEU A 298 3.30 24.70 16.99
N THR A 299 3.69 25.56 16.05
CA THR A 299 2.86 26.02 14.94
C THR A 299 3.66 25.79 13.66
N VAL A 300 3.06 25.06 12.71
CA VAL A 300 3.64 24.76 11.41
C VAL A 300 2.81 25.44 10.34
N SER A 301 3.45 26.12 9.40
CA SER A 301 2.77 26.77 8.28
C SER A 301 3.24 26.16 6.95
N GLY A 302 2.36 26.12 5.96
CA GLY A 302 2.69 25.74 4.60
C GLY A 302 1.59 26.13 3.62
N GLU A 303 1.84 25.96 2.33
CA GLU A 303 0.89 26.27 1.26
C GLU A 303 -0.29 25.28 1.28
N THR A 304 0.01 23.99 1.38
CA THR A 304 -0.97 22.91 1.25
C THR A 304 -1.02 22.07 2.53
N LEU A 305 -2.23 21.74 2.98
CA LEU A 305 -2.48 20.80 4.07
C LEU A 305 -2.96 19.46 3.54
N LEU A 306 -2.30 18.37 3.91
CA LEU A 306 -2.71 16.99 3.66
C LEU A 306 -3.09 16.30 4.97
N VAL A 307 -4.33 15.81 5.06
CA VAL A 307 -4.82 15.02 6.19
C VAL A 307 -4.71 13.53 5.89
N ALA A 308 -3.74 12.88 6.53
CA ALA A 308 -3.44 11.45 6.44
C ALA A 308 -3.53 10.76 7.83
N ALA A 309 -4.55 11.13 8.62
CA ALA A 309 -4.68 10.74 10.03
C ALA A 309 -5.28 9.35 10.28
N GLY A 310 -5.64 8.61 9.22
CA GLY A 310 -6.23 7.28 9.30
C GLY A 310 -7.45 7.13 8.39
N ARG A 311 -8.19 6.04 8.59
CA ARG A 311 -9.36 5.68 7.79
C ARG A 311 -10.51 5.30 8.72
N ARG A 312 -11.75 5.52 8.26
CA ARG A 312 -12.97 5.14 8.96
C ARG A 312 -13.90 4.33 8.06
N PRO A 313 -14.64 3.35 8.59
CA PRO A 313 -15.56 2.54 7.79
C PRO A 313 -16.71 3.39 7.24
N ASN A 314 -17.28 2.96 6.10
CA ASN A 314 -18.43 3.60 5.46
C ASN A 314 -19.79 3.15 6.02
N THR A 315 -19.82 2.59 7.22
CA THR A 315 -21.04 2.08 7.88
C THR A 315 -22.07 3.18 8.14
N ASP A 316 -21.62 4.40 8.45
CA ASP A 316 -22.48 5.56 8.70
C ASP A 316 -23.23 6.06 7.46
N THR A 317 -22.80 5.67 6.25
CA THR A 317 -23.51 6.01 5.01
C THR A 317 -24.56 4.96 4.62
N LEU A 318 -24.56 3.77 5.24
CA LEU A 318 -25.38 2.64 4.82
C LEU A 318 -26.75 2.54 5.50
N ASN A 319 -27.00 3.33 6.56
CA ASN A 319 -28.22 3.21 7.38
C ASN A 319 -28.40 1.82 8.02
N LEU A 320 -27.34 1.29 8.66
CA LEU A 320 -27.37 -0.04 9.27
C LEU A 320 -28.45 -0.19 10.37
N ASP A 321 -28.93 0.91 10.96
CA ASP A 321 -30.06 0.92 11.92
C ASP A 321 -31.36 0.32 11.34
N ALA A 322 -31.50 0.26 10.01
CA ALA A 322 -32.63 -0.40 9.35
C ALA A 322 -32.47 -1.94 9.25
N THR A 323 -31.35 -2.48 9.74
CA THR A 323 -30.97 -3.89 9.67
C THR A 323 -30.65 -4.46 11.05
N GLY A 324 -30.47 -5.77 11.14
CA GLY A 324 -29.87 -6.43 12.31
C GLY A 324 -28.34 -6.41 12.37
N VAL A 325 -27.64 -5.70 11.48
CA VAL A 325 -26.17 -5.66 11.43
C VAL A 325 -25.62 -4.76 12.54
N GLU A 326 -24.79 -5.33 13.40
CA GLU A 326 -24.10 -4.62 14.48
C GLU A 326 -22.72 -4.11 14.02
N THR A 327 -22.25 -3.05 14.67
CA THR A 327 -20.88 -2.55 14.53
C THR A 327 -20.14 -2.60 15.86
N ASP A 328 -18.82 -2.67 15.81
CA ASP A 328 -17.97 -2.49 16.98
C ASP A 328 -17.95 -1.02 17.47
N GLU A 329 -17.19 -0.74 18.54
CA GLU A 329 -17.07 0.61 19.11
C GLU A 329 -16.40 1.63 18.18
N GLN A 330 -15.65 1.16 17.17
CA GLN A 330 -14.98 1.99 16.16
C GLN A 330 -15.84 2.18 14.90
N GLY A 331 -17.00 1.51 14.82
CA GLY A 331 -17.95 1.58 13.74
C GLY A 331 -17.72 0.58 12.61
N PHE A 332 -16.81 -0.39 12.76
CA PHE A 332 -16.62 -1.47 11.79
C PHE A 332 -17.73 -2.51 11.92
N VAL A 333 -18.10 -3.18 10.83
CA VAL A 333 -19.14 -4.22 10.84
C VAL A 333 -18.64 -5.41 11.64
N ALA A 334 -19.39 -5.79 12.67
CA ALA A 334 -19.08 -6.96 13.47
C ALA A 334 -19.38 -8.24 12.66
N THR A 335 -18.38 -9.11 12.56
CA THR A 335 -18.50 -10.42 11.92
C THR A 335 -18.02 -11.54 12.84
N ASP A 336 -18.47 -12.77 12.57
CA ASP A 336 -17.85 -13.96 13.13
C ASP A 336 -16.61 -14.40 12.34
N GLU A 337 -15.97 -15.50 12.78
CA GLU A 337 -14.76 -16.06 12.16
C GLU A 337 -14.94 -16.48 10.68
N TYR A 338 -16.19 -16.55 10.20
CA TYR A 338 -16.54 -16.93 8.83
C TYR A 338 -16.88 -15.72 7.95
N LEU A 339 -16.90 -14.50 8.50
CA LEU A 339 -17.33 -13.25 7.87
C LEU A 339 -18.86 -13.08 7.72
N ARG A 340 -19.64 -13.77 8.57
CA ARG A 340 -21.08 -13.53 8.68
C ARG A 340 -21.33 -12.37 9.64
N THR A 341 -22.26 -11.49 9.29
CA THR A 341 -22.70 -10.43 10.21
C THR A 341 -23.70 -11.00 11.24
N THR A 342 -24.14 -10.17 12.17
CA THR A 342 -25.23 -10.49 13.12
C THR A 342 -26.60 -10.66 12.46
N ALA A 343 -26.78 -10.16 11.24
CA ALA A 343 -28.02 -10.30 10.48
C ALA A 343 -27.99 -11.51 9.54
N GLU A 344 -29.08 -12.29 9.55
CA GLU A 344 -29.20 -13.48 8.70
C GLU A 344 -29.14 -13.11 7.22
N GLY A 345 -28.29 -13.82 6.47
CA GLY A 345 -28.14 -13.62 5.01
C GLY A 345 -27.31 -12.41 4.62
N ILE A 346 -26.66 -11.72 5.59
CA ILE A 346 -25.78 -10.60 5.33
C ILE A 346 -24.35 -10.94 5.76
N TRP A 347 -23.41 -10.71 4.85
CA TRP A 347 -21.97 -10.93 5.01
C TRP A 347 -21.24 -9.61 4.83
N ALA A 348 -20.03 -9.51 5.35
CA ALA A 348 -19.19 -8.33 5.17
C ALA A 348 -17.73 -8.72 4.96
N LEU A 349 -17.01 -7.98 4.12
CA LEU A 349 -15.58 -8.21 3.89
C LEU A 349 -14.79 -6.93 3.63
N GLY A 350 -13.49 -7.05 3.80
CA GLY A 350 -12.48 -6.04 3.57
C GLY A 350 -12.50 -4.95 4.65
N ASP A 351 -12.09 -3.76 4.23
CA ASP A 351 -11.96 -2.57 5.07
C ASP A 351 -13.19 -2.23 5.94
N ILE A 352 -14.39 -2.66 5.58
CA ILE A 352 -15.60 -2.41 6.38
C ILE A 352 -15.66 -3.25 7.66
N VAL A 353 -14.96 -4.40 7.70
CA VAL A 353 -14.87 -5.33 8.84
C VAL A 353 -13.78 -4.91 9.83
N GLY A 354 -12.69 -4.33 9.33
CA GLY A 354 -11.67 -3.68 10.17
C GLY A 354 -10.52 -4.55 10.65
N GLU A 355 -10.48 -5.85 10.34
CA GLU A 355 -9.40 -6.76 10.78
C GLU A 355 -8.03 -6.32 10.22
N TYR A 356 -7.90 -6.24 8.89
CA TYR A 356 -6.77 -5.59 8.22
C TYR A 356 -7.26 -4.71 7.07
N LEU A 357 -6.88 -3.42 7.10
CA LEU A 357 -7.23 -2.44 6.06
C LEU A 357 -6.26 -2.52 4.87
N LEU A 358 -6.17 -3.70 4.26
CA LEU A 358 -5.22 -4.04 3.20
C LEU A 358 -5.94 -4.67 2.02
N LYS A 359 -5.56 -4.30 0.79
CA LYS A 359 -6.20 -4.85 -0.42
C LYS A 359 -6.05 -6.37 -0.51
N HIS A 360 -4.87 -6.92 -0.25
CA HIS A 360 -4.66 -8.37 -0.26
C HIS A 360 -5.43 -9.07 0.86
N ASN A 361 -5.67 -8.42 2.01
CA ASN A 361 -6.60 -8.94 3.00
C ASN A 361 -8.04 -8.99 2.47
N ALA A 362 -8.53 -7.90 1.88
CA ALA A 362 -9.88 -7.89 1.28
C ALA A 362 -10.05 -8.95 0.17
N ASN A 363 -8.99 -9.27 -0.57
CA ASN A 363 -8.98 -10.38 -1.53
C ASN A 363 -9.02 -11.75 -0.83
N HIS A 364 -8.24 -11.92 0.24
CA HIS A 364 -8.23 -13.15 1.04
C HIS A 364 -9.62 -13.41 1.66
N GLU A 365 -10.24 -12.38 2.20
CA GLU A 365 -11.59 -12.44 2.75
C GLU A 365 -12.64 -12.67 1.66
N ALA A 366 -12.49 -12.10 0.46
CA ALA A 366 -13.35 -12.44 -0.68
C ALA A 366 -13.29 -13.91 -1.08
N GLN A 367 -12.09 -14.51 -1.07
CA GLN A 367 -11.94 -15.95 -1.28
C GLN A 367 -12.64 -16.75 -0.17
N ALA A 368 -12.49 -16.33 1.09
CA ALA A 368 -13.14 -16.99 2.22
C ALA A 368 -14.67 -16.89 2.18
N VAL A 369 -15.22 -15.69 1.91
CA VAL A 369 -16.67 -15.48 1.74
C VAL A 369 -17.20 -16.32 0.58
N ALA A 370 -16.54 -16.32 -0.57
CA ALA A 370 -16.98 -17.13 -1.71
C ALA A 370 -17.00 -18.63 -1.36
N ARG A 371 -15.95 -19.13 -0.70
CA ARG A 371 -15.91 -20.52 -0.22
C ARG A 371 -17.03 -20.80 0.78
N ASN A 372 -17.26 -19.92 1.75
CA ASN A 372 -18.25 -20.14 2.81
C ASN A 372 -19.70 -19.99 2.33
N LEU A 373 -19.96 -19.15 1.32
CA LEU A 373 -21.28 -18.99 0.72
C LEU A 373 -21.67 -20.15 -0.20
N PHE A 374 -20.70 -20.67 -0.94
CA PHE A 374 -20.95 -21.61 -2.04
C PHE A 374 -20.40 -23.02 -1.80
N GLY A 375 -19.71 -23.24 -0.68
CA GLY A 375 -19.21 -24.53 -0.23
C GLY A 375 -20.19 -25.25 0.71
N ASP A 376 -19.86 -26.50 1.04
CA ASP A 376 -20.69 -27.34 1.92
C ASP A 376 -20.44 -27.09 3.41
N GLU A 377 -19.25 -26.64 3.78
CA GLU A 377 -18.81 -26.44 5.16
C GLU A 377 -18.19 -25.05 5.34
N LEU A 378 -18.44 -24.44 6.51
CA LEU A 378 -17.86 -23.15 6.87
C LEU A 378 -16.43 -23.32 7.35
N GLU A 379 -15.52 -22.55 6.78
CA GLU A 379 -14.11 -22.49 7.17
C GLU A 379 -13.76 -21.09 7.70
N PRO A 380 -13.15 -20.99 8.88
CA PRO A 380 -12.75 -19.70 9.43
C PRO A 380 -11.67 -19.06 8.56
N VAL A 381 -11.61 -17.74 8.56
CA VAL A 381 -10.53 -17.01 7.89
C VAL A 381 -9.23 -17.21 8.66
N ASP A 382 -8.15 -17.52 7.96
CA ASP A 382 -6.85 -17.76 8.57
C ASP A 382 -5.89 -16.59 8.26
N TYR A 383 -5.74 -15.70 9.25
CA TYR A 383 -4.92 -14.50 9.20
C TYR A 383 -3.46 -14.69 9.66
N THR A 384 -3.03 -15.92 10.00
CA THR A 384 -1.76 -16.20 10.72
C THR A 384 -0.50 -15.58 10.10
N ALA A 385 -0.47 -15.40 8.78
CA ALA A 385 0.67 -14.87 8.05
C ALA A 385 0.27 -13.69 7.14
N MET A 386 -0.61 -12.80 7.61
CA MET A 386 -1.01 -11.60 6.86
C MET A 386 0.17 -10.60 6.79
N PRO A 387 0.75 -10.33 5.61
CA PRO A 387 1.83 -9.36 5.49
C PRO A 387 1.30 -7.93 5.39
N PHE A 388 2.16 -6.95 5.60
CA PHE A 388 1.94 -5.57 5.20
C PHE A 388 3.18 -5.00 4.52
N ALA A 389 2.99 -3.92 3.75
CA ALA A 389 4.06 -3.19 3.10
C ALA A 389 3.78 -1.68 3.08
N VAL A 390 4.83 -0.88 3.13
CA VAL A 390 4.81 0.59 2.95
C VAL A 390 5.85 0.95 1.91
N PHE A 391 5.42 1.68 0.89
CA PHE A 391 6.21 1.97 -0.31
C PHE A 391 6.83 3.38 -0.24
N GLY A 392 7.34 3.73 0.94
CA GLY A 392 8.17 4.93 1.12
C GLY A 392 9.61 4.65 0.69
N SER A 393 10.50 5.62 0.91
CA SER A 393 11.95 5.41 0.86
C SER A 393 12.53 5.69 2.25
N PRO A 394 12.96 4.64 2.99
CA PRO A 394 13.09 3.25 2.58
C PRO A 394 11.74 2.52 2.52
N GLU A 395 11.67 1.43 1.76
CA GLU A 395 10.50 0.55 1.81
C GLU A 395 10.47 -0.21 3.14
N VAL A 396 9.26 -0.60 3.56
CA VAL A 396 9.03 -1.39 4.76
C VAL A 396 8.11 -2.55 4.45
N ALA A 397 8.37 -3.70 5.03
CA ALA A 397 7.44 -4.81 5.04
C ALA A 397 7.49 -5.60 6.34
N GLY A 398 6.42 -6.30 6.68
CA GLY A 398 6.42 -7.17 7.84
C GLY A 398 5.32 -8.21 7.80
N VAL A 399 5.50 -9.28 8.57
CA VAL A 399 4.52 -10.36 8.76
C VAL A 399 4.62 -10.89 10.19
N GLY A 400 3.48 -11.33 10.74
CA GLY A 400 3.40 -11.88 12.09
C GLY A 400 3.42 -10.82 13.20
N MET A 401 3.78 -11.25 14.40
CA MET A 401 3.79 -10.41 15.60
C MET A 401 4.94 -9.39 15.55
N ARG A 402 4.72 -8.24 16.16
CA ARG A 402 5.70 -7.20 16.43
C ARG A 402 6.34 -7.46 17.78
N GLU A 403 7.57 -7.00 17.99
CA GLU A 403 8.29 -7.33 19.21
C GLU A 403 7.60 -6.75 20.45
N GLN A 404 7.03 -5.54 20.34
CA GLN A 404 6.27 -4.93 21.43
C GLN A 404 5.04 -5.75 21.83
N GLU A 405 4.38 -6.42 20.89
CA GLU A 405 3.22 -7.29 21.19
C GLU A 405 3.67 -8.54 21.95
N LEU A 406 4.82 -9.11 21.59
CA LEU A 406 5.40 -10.25 22.30
C LEU A 406 5.80 -9.87 23.73
N ARG A 407 6.38 -8.67 23.90
CA ARG A 407 6.70 -8.12 25.23
C ARG A 407 5.44 -7.92 26.08
N GLU A 408 4.41 -7.29 25.52
CA GLU A 408 3.13 -7.04 26.21
C GLU A 408 2.41 -8.33 26.58
N ALA A 409 2.45 -9.34 25.72
CA ALA A 409 1.85 -10.66 25.95
C ALA A 409 2.70 -11.59 26.84
N GLU A 410 3.89 -11.14 27.28
CA GLU A 410 4.88 -11.95 28.00
C GLU A 410 5.21 -13.29 27.28
N ARG A 411 5.11 -13.32 25.94
CA ARG A 411 5.40 -14.52 25.14
C ARG A 411 6.91 -14.71 25.06
N PRO A 412 7.48 -15.89 25.35
CA PRO A 412 8.91 -16.11 25.18
C PRO A 412 9.31 -16.04 23.70
N TYR A 413 10.27 -15.18 23.38
CA TYR A 413 10.82 -15.06 22.05
C TYR A 413 12.32 -14.75 22.14
N ALA A 414 12.97 -14.85 20.99
CA ALA A 414 14.27 -14.28 20.77
C ALA A 414 14.28 -13.50 19.45
N THR A 415 15.18 -12.55 19.34
CA THR A 415 15.30 -11.67 18.18
C THR A 415 16.69 -11.77 17.56
N ALA A 416 16.75 -11.58 16.25
CA ALA A 416 17.98 -11.38 15.50
C ALA A 416 17.75 -10.31 14.44
N THR A 417 18.76 -9.48 14.19
CA THR A 417 18.74 -8.42 13.18
C THR A 417 19.97 -8.57 12.29
N TYR A 418 19.79 -8.46 10.98
CA TYR A 418 20.88 -8.52 10.01
C TYR A 418 20.78 -7.35 9.03
N GLN A 419 21.91 -6.68 8.80
CA GLN A 419 21.97 -5.46 7.99
C GLN A 419 22.07 -5.80 6.50
N TYR A 420 21.44 -5.01 5.64
CA TYR A 420 21.58 -5.16 4.18
C TYR A 420 23.06 -5.05 3.76
N GLY A 421 23.77 -4.06 4.31
CA GLY A 421 25.20 -3.81 4.06
C GLY A 421 26.17 -4.92 4.50
N ASP A 422 25.68 -5.96 5.21
CA ASP A 422 26.49 -7.13 5.57
C ASP A 422 26.36 -8.27 4.54
N THR A 423 25.62 -8.05 3.44
CA THR A 423 25.54 -8.97 2.30
C THR A 423 26.34 -8.44 1.10
N ALA A 424 26.84 -9.33 0.24
CA ALA A 424 27.58 -8.92 -0.95
C ALA A 424 26.73 -8.04 -1.90
N ARG A 425 25.44 -8.36 -2.04
CA ARG A 425 24.51 -7.57 -2.87
C ARG A 425 24.19 -6.22 -2.23
N GLY A 426 23.92 -6.17 -0.92
CA GLY A 426 23.65 -4.90 -0.24
C GLY A 426 24.86 -3.96 -0.24
N GLN A 427 26.08 -4.48 -0.07
CA GLN A 427 27.31 -3.70 -0.24
C GLN A 427 27.44 -3.11 -1.64
N ALA A 428 27.15 -3.89 -2.68
CA ALA A 428 27.21 -3.41 -4.05
C ALA A 428 26.16 -2.32 -4.37
N MET A 429 25.07 -2.27 -3.61
CA MET A 429 23.97 -1.30 -3.77
C MET A 429 24.09 -0.09 -2.83
N HIS A 430 25.10 -0.05 -1.97
CA HIS A 430 25.13 0.87 -0.81
C HIS A 430 23.78 0.86 -0.07
N ALA A 431 23.20 -0.34 0.10
CA ALA A 431 21.87 -0.49 0.67
C ALA A 431 21.92 -0.31 2.19
N GLU A 432 21.05 0.56 2.67
CA GLU A 432 20.78 0.74 4.10
C GLU A 432 19.56 -0.08 4.54
N GLY A 433 19.40 -0.22 5.84
CA GLY A 433 18.30 -0.95 6.46
C GLY A 433 18.67 -2.37 6.90
N PHE A 434 17.67 -3.10 7.38
CA PHE A 434 17.85 -4.40 8.03
C PHE A 434 16.63 -5.31 7.89
N VAL A 435 16.87 -6.60 8.14
CA VAL A 435 15.83 -7.59 8.44
C VAL A 435 15.92 -7.95 9.92
N LYS A 436 14.80 -7.83 10.63
CA LYS A 436 14.62 -8.25 12.02
C LYS A 436 13.65 -9.42 12.08
N VAL A 437 14.05 -10.47 12.77
CA VAL A 437 13.24 -11.68 12.97
C VAL A 437 12.93 -11.90 14.43
N LEU A 438 11.77 -12.49 14.70
CA LEU A 438 11.26 -12.85 16.01
C LEU A 438 10.93 -14.33 16.00
N ILE A 439 11.58 -15.09 16.87
CA ILE A 439 11.59 -16.56 16.83
C ILE A 439 11.28 -17.11 18.22
N GLU A 440 10.37 -18.08 18.29
CA GLU A 440 10.13 -18.82 19.53
C GLU A 440 11.32 -19.75 19.84
N PRO A 441 11.65 -20.06 21.12
CA PRO A 441 12.76 -20.97 21.44
C PRO A 441 12.80 -22.33 20.71
N ARG A 442 11.67 -22.81 20.17
CA ARG A 442 11.59 -24.06 19.39
C ARG A 442 11.82 -23.89 17.88
N GLY A 443 12.00 -22.66 17.42
CA GLY A 443 12.26 -22.33 16.02
C GLY A 443 11.02 -21.91 15.23
N GLU A 444 9.85 -21.75 15.84
CA GLU A 444 8.68 -21.14 15.18
C GLU A 444 8.96 -19.67 14.85
N ILE A 445 8.62 -19.25 13.64
CA ILE A 445 8.70 -17.85 13.20
C ILE A 445 7.49 -17.12 13.78
N LEU A 446 7.74 -16.17 14.67
CA LEU A 446 6.71 -15.35 15.29
C LEU A 446 6.45 -14.06 14.50
N GLY A 447 7.49 -13.53 13.86
CA GLY A 447 7.38 -12.38 12.99
C GLY A 447 8.70 -12.06 12.28
N CYS A 448 8.59 -11.33 11.18
CA CYS A 448 9.71 -10.81 10.41
C CYS A 448 9.36 -9.40 9.95
N HIS A 449 10.32 -8.49 10.08
CA HIS A 449 10.14 -7.07 9.81
C HIS A 449 11.37 -6.57 9.04
N ILE A 450 11.13 -5.89 7.92
CA ILE A 450 12.16 -5.50 6.96
C ILE A 450 12.04 -4.00 6.70
N VAL A 451 13.17 -3.30 6.74
CA VAL A 451 13.33 -1.92 6.25
C VAL A 451 14.48 -1.91 5.28
N GLY A 452 14.27 -1.41 4.06
CA GLY A 452 15.30 -1.38 3.03
C GLY A 452 14.76 -1.71 1.64
N PRO A 453 15.63 -1.77 0.62
CA PRO A 453 15.21 -2.02 -0.75
C PRO A 453 14.58 -3.41 -0.91
N ASP A 454 13.56 -3.49 -1.77
CA ASP A 454 12.78 -4.69 -2.10
C ASP A 454 12.10 -5.33 -0.88
N ALA A 455 11.89 -4.60 0.23
CA ALA A 455 11.27 -5.15 1.45
C ALA A 455 9.92 -5.86 1.17
N PRO A 456 8.99 -5.30 0.36
CA PRO A 456 7.73 -5.96 0.02
C PRO A 456 7.91 -7.24 -0.78
N THR A 457 9.00 -7.39 -1.53
CA THR A 457 9.31 -8.62 -2.28
C THR A 457 9.96 -9.66 -1.37
N LEU A 458 10.88 -9.22 -0.51
CA LEU A 458 11.65 -10.10 0.37
C LEU A 458 10.79 -10.73 1.48
N ILE A 459 9.76 -10.02 1.97
CA ILE A 459 8.89 -10.54 3.03
C ILE A 459 8.09 -11.78 2.59
N GLU A 460 7.79 -11.92 1.29
CA GLU A 460 6.97 -13.00 0.76
C GLU A 460 7.61 -14.38 0.95
N GLU A 461 8.95 -14.46 1.01
CA GLU A 461 9.65 -15.70 1.36
C GLU A 461 9.22 -16.20 2.76
N VAL A 462 9.10 -15.28 3.72
CA VAL A 462 8.68 -15.59 5.09
C VAL A 462 7.18 -15.87 5.17
N VAL A 463 6.35 -15.15 4.40
CA VAL A 463 4.91 -15.43 4.28
C VAL A 463 4.69 -16.87 3.83
N VAL A 464 5.40 -17.31 2.79
CA VAL A 464 5.32 -18.69 2.29
C VAL A 464 5.76 -19.70 3.36
N ALA A 465 6.87 -19.44 4.05
CA ALA A 465 7.34 -20.30 5.14
C ALA A 465 6.30 -20.44 6.26
N MET A 466 5.67 -19.34 6.70
CA MET A 466 4.65 -19.32 7.75
C MET A 466 3.32 -19.94 7.32
N LYS A 467 2.91 -19.75 6.07
CA LYS A 467 1.56 -20.11 5.60
C LYS A 467 1.48 -21.49 4.96
N ALA A 468 2.50 -21.86 4.19
CA ALA A 468 2.53 -23.09 3.39
C ALA A 468 3.67 -24.05 3.79
N GLY A 469 4.69 -23.56 4.50
CA GLY A 469 5.75 -24.35 5.08
C GLY A 469 5.40 -24.92 6.46
N THR A 470 6.43 -25.28 7.23
CA THR A 470 6.27 -25.71 8.63
C THR A 470 6.09 -24.53 9.61
N GLY A 471 6.31 -23.30 9.14
CA GLY A 471 6.32 -22.10 9.95
C GLY A 471 7.56 -21.96 10.83
N THR A 472 8.65 -22.65 10.49
CA THR A 472 9.87 -22.67 11.30
C THR A 472 11.05 -22.06 10.57
N VAL A 473 12.07 -21.66 11.33
CA VAL A 473 13.32 -21.12 10.78
C VAL A 473 13.98 -22.04 9.74
N TRP A 474 13.68 -23.35 9.77
CA TRP A 474 14.24 -24.32 8.85
C TRP A 474 13.70 -24.20 7.44
N ASP A 475 12.45 -23.75 7.27
CA ASP A 475 11.86 -23.52 5.94
C ASP A 475 12.69 -22.50 5.14
N ILE A 476 13.24 -21.50 5.84
CA ILE A 476 14.15 -20.49 5.26
C ILE A 476 15.56 -21.06 5.14
N ARG A 477 16.11 -21.59 6.24
CA ARG A 477 17.53 -21.95 6.36
C ARG A 477 17.97 -23.18 5.56
N GLU A 478 17.04 -24.07 5.21
CA GLU A 478 17.32 -25.23 4.35
C GLU A 478 17.06 -24.95 2.87
N SER A 479 16.45 -23.80 2.55
CA SER A 479 16.28 -23.36 1.17
C SER A 479 17.62 -22.89 0.57
N VAL A 480 17.69 -22.85 -0.76
CA VAL A 480 18.89 -22.42 -1.48
C VAL A 480 18.69 -20.98 -1.97
N HIS A 481 19.38 -20.03 -1.36
CA HIS A 481 19.41 -18.64 -1.81
C HIS A 481 20.40 -18.43 -2.94
N VAL A 482 20.00 -17.61 -3.92
CA VAL A 482 20.88 -17.19 -5.02
C VAL A 482 21.97 -16.28 -4.48
N HIS A 483 23.21 -16.47 -4.93
CA HIS A 483 24.35 -15.65 -4.53
C HIS A 483 25.06 -14.99 -5.72
N PRO A 484 25.36 -13.68 -5.69
CA PRO A 484 24.88 -12.70 -4.71
C PRO A 484 23.46 -12.20 -5.03
N ALA A 485 22.56 -12.16 -4.03
CA ALA A 485 21.21 -11.60 -4.17
C ALA A 485 20.72 -10.94 -2.87
N LEU A 486 19.71 -10.07 -2.96
CA LEU A 486 19.14 -9.42 -1.78
C LEU A 486 18.48 -10.41 -0.82
N SER A 487 17.89 -11.51 -1.32
CA SER A 487 17.27 -12.53 -0.46
C SER A 487 18.23 -13.17 0.55
N GLU A 488 19.55 -13.08 0.33
CA GLU A 488 20.53 -13.49 1.34
C GLU A 488 20.41 -12.71 2.65
N VAL A 489 19.89 -11.46 2.65
CA VAL A 489 19.68 -10.70 3.90
C VAL A 489 18.63 -11.37 4.79
N VAL A 490 17.61 -11.98 4.18
CA VAL A 490 16.58 -12.76 4.88
C VAL A 490 17.21 -14.04 5.43
N ASP A 491 17.90 -14.84 4.60
CA ASP A 491 18.60 -16.06 5.04
C ASP A 491 19.51 -15.80 6.25
N ARG A 492 20.27 -14.70 6.19
CA ARG A 492 21.24 -14.33 7.22
C ARG A 492 20.59 -13.80 8.49
N ALA A 493 19.45 -13.12 8.41
CA ALA A 493 18.68 -12.76 9.60
C ALA A 493 18.20 -13.98 10.39
N PHE A 494 17.85 -15.07 9.70
CA PHE A 494 17.55 -16.35 10.34
C PHE A 494 18.80 -17.15 10.77
N SER A 495 20.02 -16.66 10.49
CA SER A 495 21.26 -17.30 10.93
C SER A 495 21.60 -16.90 12.38
N GLY A 496 21.26 -17.75 13.34
CA GLY A 496 21.43 -17.45 14.77
C GLY A 496 21.54 -18.68 15.66
N PRO A 497 21.61 -18.53 17.00
CA PRO A 497 21.70 -19.65 17.93
C PRO A 497 20.48 -20.60 17.87
N PHE A 498 19.39 -20.18 17.23
CA PHE A 498 18.14 -20.92 17.02
C PHE A 498 18.23 -21.98 15.91
N THR A 499 19.28 -21.96 15.08
CA THR A 499 19.52 -22.94 14.00
C THR A 499 20.49 -24.04 14.41
N ARG A 500 20.78 -24.18 15.71
CA ARG A 500 21.54 -25.33 16.22
C ARG A 500 20.57 -26.46 16.52
N HIS A 501 20.63 -27.56 15.76
CA HIS A 501 19.96 -28.79 16.16
C HIS A 501 20.41 -29.16 17.57
N GLY A 502 19.47 -29.20 18.52
CA GLY A 502 19.74 -29.77 19.84
C GLY A 502 20.13 -31.25 19.71
N PRO A 503 20.84 -31.83 20.69
CA PRO A 503 21.24 -33.24 20.67
C PRO A 503 20.05 -34.22 20.60
N ASP A 504 18.82 -33.74 20.81
CA ASP A 504 17.58 -34.53 20.75
C ASP A 504 16.77 -34.33 19.45
N GLY A 505 17.35 -33.66 18.44
CA GLY A 505 16.79 -33.58 17.09
C GLY A 505 16.83 -34.96 16.42
N ALA A 506 15.75 -35.72 16.58
CA ALA A 506 15.58 -37.06 16.02
C ALA A 506 15.99 -37.09 14.54
N GLY A 507 17.09 -37.80 14.27
CA GLY A 507 17.56 -38.04 12.93
C GLY A 507 16.47 -38.71 12.09
N HIS A 508 16.37 -38.29 10.83
CA HIS A 508 15.74 -39.06 9.78
C HIS A 508 16.34 -40.46 9.75
N GLN A 509 15.67 -41.42 10.38
CA GLN A 509 15.94 -42.83 10.16
C GLN A 509 15.40 -43.18 8.77
N HIS A 510 16.28 -43.14 7.77
CA HIS A 510 16.07 -43.89 6.55
C HIS A 510 16.09 -45.38 6.90
N GLY A 511 14.89 -45.96 6.98
CA GLY A 511 14.72 -47.40 7.04
C GLY A 511 14.98 -48.02 5.68
N ASP A 512 16.25 -48.28 5.37
CA ASP A 512 16.62 -49.14 4.25
C ASP A 512 16.97 -50.53 4.76
N GLY A 513 15.94 -51.37 4.82
CA GLY A 513 16.11 -52.81 4.88
C GLY A 513 16.40 -53.34 3.49
N HIS A 514 17.67 -53.49 3.11
CA HIS A 514 18.10 -54.51 2.16
C HIS A 514 19.55 -54.91 2.46
N GLY A 515 19.68 -56.13 2.99
CA GLY A 515 20.98 -56.77 3.16
C GLY A 515 21.58 -57.13 1.81
N HIS A 516 22.88 -56.91 1.67
CA HIS A 516 23.77 -57.76 0.92
C HIS A 516 25.14 -57.70 1.58
N ASP A 517 25.60 -58.87 2.00
CA ASP A 517 26.98 -59.17 2.36
C ASP A 517 27.91 -58.75 1.23
N ASP A 518 29.04 -58.12 1.55
CA ASP A 518 30.32 -58.51 0.98
C ASP A 518 31.47 -57.97 1.84
N GLU A 519 32.26 -58.92 2.31
CA GLU A 519 33.52 -58.76 3.00
C GLU A 519 34.52 -58.02 2.10
N HIS A 520 35.30 -57.08 2.64
CA HIS A 520 36.74 -57.01 2.41
C HIS A 520 37.36 -56.02 3.41
N GLY A 521 38.09 -56.56 4.38
CA GLY A 521 38.90 -55.77 5.28
C GLY A 521 40.16 -55.26 4.59
N HIS A 522 40.67 -54.12 5.06
CA HIS A 522 42.10 -53.95 5.29
C HIS A 522 42.33 -52.91 6.39
N ASP A 523 42.88 -53.44 7.47
CA ASP A 523 43.59 -52.80 8.56
C ASP A 523 44.71 -51.87 8.04
N HIS A 524 44.82 -50.67 8.61
CA HIS A 524 46.08 -50.13 9.14
C HIS A 524 45.79 -48.92 10.02
N GLY A 525 45.88 -49.13 11.33
CA GLY A 525 46.02 -48.04 12.29
C GLY A 525 47.38 -47.35 12.18
N HIS A 526 47.42 -46.08 12.59
CA HIS A 526 48.46 -45.62 13.49
C HIS A 526 47.99 -44.38 14.25
N ASP A 527 47.84 -44.61 15.55
CA ASP A 527 47.82 -43.68 16.66
C ASP A 527 49.06 -42.76 16.63
N HIS A 528 48.90 -41.47 16.95
CA HIS A 528 49.77 -40.78 17.92
C HIS A 528 49.26 -39.37 18.26
N ASN A 529 48.72 -39.32 19.47
CA ASN A 529 48.55 -38.20 20.37
C ASN A 529 49.85 -37.40 20.60
N HIS A 530 49.78 -36.06 20.70
CA HIS A 530 50.52 -35.29 21.72
C HIS A 530 50.08 -33.82 21.83
N ASP A 531 49.65 -33.48 23.05
CA ASP A 531 49.61 -32.17 23.71
C ASP A 531 50.90 -31.34 23.54
N HIS A 532 50.78 -30.01 23.44
CA HIS A 532 51.14 -29.08 24.54
C HIS A 532 50.89 -27.58 24.20
N GLN A 533 50.05 -26.98 25.04
CA GLN A 533 50.13 -25.67 25.72
C GLN A 533 51.09 -24.55 25.24
N GLN A 534 50.46 -23.37 25.07
CA GLN A 534 50.76 -22.02 25.61
C GLN A 534 52.17 -21.44 25.46
N ASP A 535 52.24 -20.23 24.86
CA ASP A 535 52.79 -19.07 25.57
C ASP A 535 52.31 -17.73 24.96
N GLN A 536 51.94 -16.81 25.85
CA GLN A 536 51.68 -15.40 25.58
C GLN A 536 53.00 -14.63 25.64
N GLN A 537 53.21 -13.63 24.77
CA GLN A 537 53.92 -12.41 25.17
C GLN A 537 53.64 -11.22 24.25
N THR A 538 53.25 -10.13 24.91
CA THR A 538 53.07 -8.75 24.47
C THR A 538 54.36 -8.07 24.01
N HIS A 539 54.29 -7.16 23.03
CA HIS A 539 55.07 -5.92 23.04
C HIS A 539 54.42 -4.80 22.21
N GLN A 540 54.09 -3.70 22.91
CA GLN A 540 53.84 -2.36 22.35
C GLN A 540 55.18 -1.70 21.98
N HIS A 541 55.22 -1.01 20.84
CA HIS A 541 56.10 0.15 20.62
C HIS A 541 55.39 1.22 19.79
N GLN A 542 55.25 2.40 20.38
CA GLN A 542 54.98 3.68 19.72
C GLN A 542 56.28 4.16 19.05
N HIS A 543 56.18 4.80 17.88
CA HIS A 543 56.98 5.99 17.57
C HIS A 543 56.28 6.83 16.49
N ASP A 544 56.12 8.10 16.86
CA ASP A 544 55.63 9.25 16.13
C ASP A 544 56.73 9.84 15.22
N HIS A 545 56.34 10.41 14.07
CA HIS A 545 56.96 11.60 13.44
C HIS A 545 56.23 11.99 12.15
N GLY A 546 55.66 13.20 12.15
CA GLY A 546 55.11 13.86 10.96
C GLY A 546 56.14 14.59 10.10
N HIS A 547 55.67 15.10 8.95
CA HIS A 547 56.13 16.36 8.39
C HIS A 547 55.14 16.89 7.34
N GLU A 548 54.77 18.16 7.50
CA GLU A 548 54.06 19.05 6.59
C GLU A 548 54.82 19.24 5.25
N HIS A 549 54.10 19.60 4.18
CA HIS A 549 54.49 20.74 3.33
C HIS A 549 53.33 21.25 2.48
N ASP A 550 53.13 22.56 2.61
CA ASP A 550 52.18 23.46 1.96
C ASP A 550 52.84 24.07 0.69
N HIS A 551 52.08 24.32 -0.40
CA HIS A 551 52.40 25.39 -1.36
C HIS A 551 51.24 25.74 -2.33
N LYS A 552 51.08 27.06 -2.49
CA LYS A 552 50.08 27.85 -3.23
C LYS A 552 50.47 28.16 -4.70
N HIS A 553 49.47 28.75 -5.40
CA HIS A 553 49.48 29.65 -6.59
C HIS A 553 49.02 28.98 -7.90
N GLY A 554 48.20 29.55 -8.78
CA GLY A 554 47.54 30.87 -8.88
C GLY A 554 47.24 31.22 -10.36
N HIS A 555 46.07 31.80 -10.64
CA HIS A 555 45.65 32.67 -11.78
C HIS A 555 45.76 32.23 -13.27
N GLY A 556 44.65 32.43 -14.01
CA GLY A 556 44.62 33.46 -15.09
C GLY A 556 44.04 33.12 -16.49
N HIS A 557 42.93 33.79 -16.82
CA HIS A 557 42.49 34.39 -18.11
C HIS A 557 41.95 33.59 -19.33
N ASP A 558 40.71 33.98 -19.70
CA ASP A 558 40.16 34.42 -21.00
C ASP A 558 40.77 33.96 -22.34
N HIS A 559 39.91 33.45 -23.24
CA HIS A 559 39.53 34.19 -24.46
C HIS A 559 38.38 33.54 -25.26
N GLN A 560 37.48 34.40 -25.73
CA GLN A 560 36.49 34.21 -26.79
C GLN A 560 37.16 34.01 -28.17
N HIS A 561 36.54 33.27 -29.08
CA HIS A 561 36.16 33.80 -30.41
C HIS A 561 35.34 32.79 -31.24
N ASP A 562 34.32 33.36 -31.88
CA ASP A 562 33.45 32.85 -32.94
C ASP A 562 34.21 32.34 -34.19
N ASP A 563 33.63 31.41 -34.96
CA ASP A 563 32.80 31.75 -36.13
C ASP A 563 32.53 30.56 -37.07
N HIS A 564 31.27 30.52 -37.52
CA HIS A 564 30.70 30.02 -38.78
C HIS A 564 31.47 29.10 -39.74
N HIS A 565 30.79 28.02 -40.18
CA HIS A 565 30.39 27.92 -41.58
C HIS A 565 29.18 26.99 -41.82
N GLN A 566 28.14 27.58 -42.41
CA GLN A 566 27.03 26.91 -43.10
C GLN A 566 27.52 26.23 -44.39
N HIS A 567 26.92 25.09 -44.75
CA HIS A 567 26.64 24.80 -46.15
C HIS A 567 25.38 23.94 -46.30
N GLU A 568 24.45 24.46 -47.10
CA GLU A 568 23.20 23.90 -47.56
C GLU A 568 23.38 22.64 -48.42
N GLY A 569 22.33 21.81 -48.48
CA GLY A 569 22.21 20.72 -49.44
C GLY A 569 20.88 20.00 -49.35
N GLU A 570 19.82 20.62 -49.88
CA GLU A 570 18.53 19.98 -50.19
C GLU A 570 18.70 18.72 -51.06
N ARG A 571 17.85 17.69 -50.83
CA ARG A 571 17.18 16.92 -51.89
C ARG A 571 16.11 15.97 -51.31
N ASN A 572 14.87 16.19 -51.77
CA ASN A 572 13.73 15.28 -51.68
C ASN A 572 13.98 13.96 -52.42
N HIS A 573 13.41 12.87 -51.91
CA HIS A 573 12.62 11.93 -52.71
C HIS A 573 11.75 11.03 -51.82
N ASP A 574 10.45 11.08 -52.06
CA ASP A 574 9.48 10.04 -51.73
C ASP A 574 9.84 8.72 -52.42
N ASP A 575 9.57 7.58 -51.76
CA ASP A 575 8.91 6.45 -52.42
C ASP A 575 8.34 5.45 -51.40
N GLU A 576 7.10 5.07 -51.69
CA GLU A 576 6.26 4.08 -51.03
C GLU A 576 6.84 2.66 -51.14
N HIS A 577 6.64 1.83 -50.13
CA HIS A 577 6.40 0.39 -50.38
C HIS A 577 5.49 -0.24 -49.33
N SER A 578 4.34 -0.65 -49.82
CA SER A 578 3.31 -1.49 -49.23
C SER A 578 3.74 -2.97 -49.18
N HIS A 579 3.38 -3.66 -48.10
CA HIS A 579 3.16 -5.11 -48.14
C HIS A 579 1.93 -5.50 -47.30
N GLU A 580 0.86 -5.81 -48.03
CA GLU A 580 -0.35 -6.53 -47.64
C GLU A 580 -0.13 -8.04 -47.87
N HIS A 581 -0.55 -8.90 -46.94
CA HIS A 581 -1.08 -10.27 -47.15
C HIS A 581 -1.43 -10.86 -45.76
N ASN A 582 -2.48 -11.66 -45.54
CA ASN A 582 -3.76 -11.90 -46.19
C ASN A 582 -4.61 -12.67 -45.15
N ARG A 583 -5.92 -12.56 -45.28
CA ARG A 583 -7.00 -13.18 -44.48
C ARG A 583 -7.00 -14.71 -44.58
N ASP A 584 -7.54 -15.37 -43.56
CA ASP A 584 -8.36 -16.57 -43.74
C ASP A 584 -9.65 -16.45 -42.93
N ARG A 585 -10.77 -16.49 -43.66
CA ARG A 585 -12.12 -16.83 -43.18
C ARG A 585 -12.47 -18.17 -43.82
N ASN A 586 -13.12 -19.07 -43.09
CA ASN A 586 -14.22 -19.81 -43.69
C ASN A 586 -15.30 -20.19 -42.65
N PRO A 587 -16.59 -20.06 -42.99
CA PRO A 587 -17.74 -20.50 -42.19
C PRO A 587 -18.36 -21.82 -42.72
N ASP A 588 -19.35 -22.34 -41.97
CA ASP A 588 -20.41 -23.35 -42.25
C ASP A 588 -20.51 -24.34 -41.07
N GLU A 589 -21.65 -24.81 -40.57
CA GLU A 589 -23.06 -24.82 -41.01
C GLU A 589 -23.93 -25.33 -39.82
N THR A 590 -25.25 -25.12 -39.94
CA THR A 590 -26.41 -25.58 -39.12
C THR A 590 -26.83 -24.81 -37.86
#